data_AF-A0A256Z5M5-F1
#
_entry.id   AF-A0A256Z5M5-F1
#
_cell.length_a   1.000
_cell.length_b   1.000
_cell.length_c   1.000
_cell.angle_alpha   90.00
_cell.angle_beta   90.00
_cell.angle_gamma   90.00
#
_symmetry.space_group_name_H-M   'P 1'
#
loop_
_entity.id
_entity.type
_entity.pdbx_description
1 polymer ?
#
loop_
_entity_poly.entity_id
_entity_poly.type
_entity_poly.pdbx_seq_one_letter_code
_entity_poly.pdbx_strand_id
1 'polypeptide(L)'
;MSKKIIKCYVVVKRVLSKAIIRIIDKTIHIKFIPSRLKLTRYLKSSLSPGEYKTILMADKPEYIINIDDISEVLVSTIRSDRKDIKDLFDNEDVKEIFQIVFYLKTGSDIKILLKYNDFLKMKNILKKYGKYS
;
A
#
# COMPACT_ATOMS: atom_id res chain seq x y z
N MET A 1 -9.63 22.42 -4.88
CA MET A 1 -9.45 21.45 -3.78
C MET A 1 -8.09 20.79 -3.90
N SER A 2 -7.24 20.90 -2.88
CA SER A 2 -5.93 20.24 -2.84
C SER A 2 -6.11 18.72 -2.92
N LYS A 3 -5.70 18.11 -4.04
CA LYS A 3 -5.68 16.65 -4.19
C LYS A 3 -4.66 16.10 -3.22
N LYS A 4 -5.11 15.50 -2.10
CA LYS A 4 -4.23 14.81 -1.16
C LYS A 4 -3.69 13.55 -1.83
N ILE A 5 -2.47 13.65 -2.35
CA ILE A 5 -1.73 12.55 -2.95
C ILE A 5 -0.92 11.87 -1.84
N ILE A 6 -1.13 10.58 -1.66
CA ILE A 6 -0.37 9.74 -0.72
C ILE A 6 0.52 8.81 -1.54
N LYS A 7 1.83 8.83 -1.29
CA LYS A 7 2.76 7.87 -1.89
C LYS A 7 2.88 6.67 -0.97
N CYS A 8 2.76 5.47 -1.51
CA CYS A 8 2.80 4.25 -0.72
C CYS A 8 3.49 3.11 -1.46
N TYR A 9 3.66 2.01 -0.75
CA TYR A 9 3.90 0.70 -1.36
C TYR A 9 2.70 -0.19 -1.13
N VAL A 10 2.25 -0.89 -2.16
CA VAL A 10 1.19 -1.91 -2.03
C VAL A 10 1.86 -3.28 -1.99
N VAL A 11 1.42 -4.13 -1.07
CA VAL A 11 1.86 -5.53 -1.01
C VAL A 11 0.88 -6.37 -1.82
N VAL A 12 1.33 -6.90 -2.94
CA VAL A 12 0.56 -7.83 -3.78
C VAL A 12 1.20 -9.21 -3.65
N LYS A 13 0.52 -10.14 -2.98
CA LYS A 13 1.08 -11.43 -2.55
C LYS A 13 2.37 -11.23 -1.74
N ARG A 14 3.52 -11.39 -2.39
CA ARG A 14 4.85 -11.23 -1.77
C ARG A 14 5.64 -10.06 -2.34
N VAL A 15 5.09 -9.29 -3.28
CA VAL A 15 5.80 -8.19 -3.97
C VAL A 15 5.33 -6.83 -3.48
N LEU A 16 6.28 -5.90 -3.37
CA LEU A 16 6.04 -4.50 -3.05
C LEU A 16 6.12 -3.65 -4.32
N SER A 17 5.05 -2.94 -4.61
CA SER A 17 4.96 -2.05 -5.76
C SER A 17 4.71 -0.61 -5.31
N LYS A 18 5.48 0.34 -5.85
CA LYS A 18 5.22 1.77 -5.63
C LYS A 18 3.82 2.10 -6.15
N ALA A 19 3.05 2.85 -5.37
CA ALA A 19 1.74 3.31 -5.78
C ALA A 19 1.46 4.73 -5.28
N ILE A 20 0.49 5.36 -5.91
CA ILE A 20 -0.09 6.64 -5.52
C ILE A 20 -1.53 6.39 -5.15
N ILE A 21 -1.90 6.78 -3.94
CA ILE A 21 -3.28 6.80 -3.48
C ILE A 21 -3.84 8.21 -3.67
N ARG A 22 -5.00 8.27 -4.33
CA ARG A 22 -5.87 9.44 -4.41
C ARG A 22 -7.20 9.08 -3.79
N ILE A 23 -7.75 9.98 -2.99
CA ILE A 23 -9.08 9.81 -2.42
C ILE A 23 -9.98 10.87 -3.02
N ILE A 24 -11.04 10.40 -3.68
CA ILE A 24 -12.03 11.22 -4.37
C ILE A 24 -13.37 10.81 -3.77
N ASP A 25 -14.04 11.74 -3.09
CA ASP A 25 -15.27 11.46 -2.35
C ASP A 25 -15.12 10.24 -1.42
N LYS A 26 -15.87 9.17 -1.68
CA LYS A 26 -15.84 7.90 -0.93
C LYS A 26 -15.00 6.79 -1.60
N THR A 27 -14.21 7.10 -2.63
CA THR A 27 -13.38 6.10 -3.32
C THR A 27 -11.90 6.33 -3.06
N ILE A 28 -11.20 5.24 -2.76
CA ILE A 28 -9.75 5.15 -2.65
C ILE A 28 -9.22 4.59 -3.97
N HIS A 29 -8.53 5.43 -4.72
CA HIS A 29 -7.88 5.09 -5.99
C HIS A 29 -6.41 4.83 -5.75
N ILE A 30 -5.98 3.58 -5.86
CA ILE A 30 -4.61 3.12 -5.66
C ILE A 30 -4.00 2.81 -7.03
N LYS A 31 -3.28 3.78 -7.59
CA LYS A 31 -2.63 3.65 -8.89
C LYS A 31 -1.19 3.20 -8.75
N PHE A 32 -0.82 2.07 -9.34
CA PHE A 32 0.57 1.64 -9.37
C PHE A 32 1.41 2.57 -10.21
N ILE A 33 2.60 2.91 -9.70
CA ILE A 33 3.60 3.64 -10.47
C ILE A 33 4.43 2.58 -11.21
N PRO A 34 4.45 2.60 -12.55
CA PRO A 34 5.40 1.79 -13.32
C PRO A 34 6.80 2.16 -12.83
N SER A 35 7.43 1.24 -12.12
CA SER A 35 8.79 1.39 -11.65
C SER A 35 9.52 0.10 -11.97
N ARG A 36 10.84 0.19 -12.18
CA ARG A 36 11.69 -1.01 -12.14
C ARG A 36 11.46 -1.64 -10.78
N LEU A 37 10.71 -2.75 -10.73
CA LEU A 37 10.36 -3.43 -9.49
C LEU A 37 11.63 -3.61 -8.64
N LYS A 38 11.72 -2.93 -7.50
CA LYS A 38 12.74 -3.22 -6.49
C LYS A 38 12.26 -4.50 -5.78
N LEU A 39 12.59 -5.67 -6.35
CA LEU A 39 12.45 -6.94 -5.65
C LEU A 39 13.25 -6.86 -4.35
N THR A 40 12.59 -6.97 -3.20
CA THR A 40 13.30 -7.17 -1.94
C THR A 40 14.07 -8.50 -2.02
N ARG A 41 15.28 -8.56 -1.43
CA ARG A 41 16.17 -9.74 -1.54
C ARG A 41 15.49 -11.08 -1.17
N TYR A 42 14.46 -11.05 -0.32
CA TYR A 42 13.64 -12.21 0.02
C TYR A 42 12.92 -12.88 -1.17
N LEU A 43 12.79 -12.19 -2.32
CA LEU A 43 12.05 -12.67 -3.49
C LEU A 43 12.91 -13.22 -4.62
N LYS A 44 14.20 -12.88 -4.68
CA LYS A 44 15.07 -13.27 -5.80
C LYS A 44 15.24 -14.79 -5.92
N SER A 45 15.08 -15.53 -4.83
CA SER A 45 15.23 -16.98 -4.78
C SER A 45 13.91 -17.76 -4.73
N SER A 46 12.76 -17.07 -4.70
CA SER A 46 11.45 -17.71 -4.41
C SER A 46 10.35 -17.41 -5.41
N LEU A 47 10.62 -16.63 -6.45
CA LEU A 47 9.65 -16.36 -7.52
C LEU A 47 10.01 -17.20 -8.74
N SER A 48 9.07 -18.04 -9.17
CA SER A 48 9.17 -18.68 -10.47
C SER A 48 9.14 -17.60 -11.58
N PRO A 49 9.75 -17.86 -12.76
CA PRO A 49 9.70 -16.95 -13.89
C PRO A 49 8.27 -16.54 -14.28
N GLY A 50 7.29 -17.42 -14.09
CA GLY A 50 5.86 -17.16 -14.33
C GLY A 50 5.25 -16.17 -13.34
N GLU A 51 5.60 -16.26 -12.06
CA GLU A 51 5.13 -15.29 -11.05
C GLU A 51 5.72 -13.91 -11.29
N TYR A 52 7.02 -13.83 -11.60
CA TYR A 52 7.67 -12.56 -11.94
C TYR A 52 6.99 -11.89 -13.14
N LYS A 53 6.68 -12.66 -14.18
CA LYS A 53 5.96 -12.17 -15.37
C LYS A 53 4.52 -11.76 -15.04
N THR A 54 3.80 -12.51 -14.19
CA THR A 54 2.43 -12.18 -13.74
C THR A 54 2.38 -10.90 -12.90
N ILE A 55 3.42 -10.64 -12.11
CA ILE A 55 3.56 -9.42 -11.30
C ILE A 55 3.88 -8.21 -12.19
N LEU A 56 4.71 -8.39 -13.23
CA LEU A 56 4.98 -7.38 -14.25
C LEU A 56 3.78 -7.13 -15.18
N MET A 57 2.95 -8.14 -15.40
CA MET A 57 1.75 -8.13 -16.25
C MET A 57 0.45 -7.98 -15.45
N ALA A 58 0.50 -7.57 -14.18
CA ALA A 58 -0.71 -7.38 -13.39
C ALA A 58 -1.52 -6.20 -13.99
N ASP A 59 -2.47 -6.57 -14.84
CA ASP A 59 -3.28 -5.74 -15.75
C ASP A 59 -4.25 -4.77 -15.07
N LYS A 60 -4.07 -4.51 -13.78
CA LYS A 60 -4.80 -3.48 -13.05
C LYS A 60 -3.82 -2.39 -12.65
N PRO A 61 -3.60 -1.37 -13.51
CA PRO A 61 -2.75 -0.23 -13.16
C PRO A 61 -3.33 0.57 -11.97
N GLU A 62 -4.59 0.30 -11.61
CA GLU A 62 -5.31 0.99 -10.55
C GLU A 62 -6.28 0.03 -9.84
N TYR A 63 -6.23 0.01 -8.51
CA TYR A 63 -7.30 -0.53 -7.67
C TYR A 63 -8.20 0.61 -7.21
N ILE A 64 -9.50 0.47 -7.42
CA ILE A 64 -10.50 1.43 -6.93
C ILE A 64 -11.31 0.72 -5.86
N ILE A 65 -11.33 1.28 -4.66
CA ILE A 65 -12.04 0.74 -3.50
C ILE A 65 -13.06 1.77 -3.06
N ASN A 66 -14.35 1.40 -3.03
CA ASN A 66 -15.32 2.20 -2.30
C ASN A 66 -15.12 1.97 -0.79
N ILE A 67 -15.04 3.04 -0.01
CA ILE A 67 -14.86 2.97 1.44
C ILE A 67 -15.99 2.17 2.10
N ASP A 68 -17.21 2.24 1.55
CA ASP A 68 -18.36 1.49 2.06
C ASP A 68 -18.20 -0.04 1.86
N ASP A 69 -17.34 -0.48 0.94
CA ASP A 69 -17.01 -1.89 0.69
C ASP A 69 -15.91 -2.44 1.62
N ILE A 70 -15.27 -1.57 2.40
CA ILE A 70 -14.29 -1.97 3.42
C ILE A 70 -15.06 -2.52 4.62
N SER A 71 -14.86 -3.80 4.93
CA SER A 71 -15.43 -4.45 6.12
C SER A 71 -14.62 -4.09 7.38
N GLU A 72 -13.30 -4.10 7.27
CA GLU A 72 -12.38 -3.88 8.39
C GLU A 72 -11.08 -3.21 7.92
N VAL A 73 -10.51 -2.39 8.80
CA VAL A 73 -9.18 -1.81 8.61
C VAL A 73 -8.30 -2.24 9.78
N LEU A 74 -7.22 -2.97 9.48
CA LEU A 74 -6.19 -3.27 10.47
C LEU A 74 -4.96 -2.40 10.23
N VAL A 75 -4.38 -1.90 11.31
CA VAL A 75 -3.14 -1.13 11.28
C VAL A 75 -2.12 -1.77 12.20
N SER A 76 -0.91 -1.95 11.67
CA SER A 76 0.22 -2.48 12.42
C SER A 76 1.48 -1.69 12.07
N THR A 77 2.32 -1.43 13.05
CA THR A 77 3.64 -0.83 12.82
C THR A 77 4.64 -1.93 12.46
N ILE A 78 5.36 -1.75 11.36
CA ILE A 78 6.50 -2.60 11.02
C ILE A 78 7.68 -2.12 11.86
N ARG A 79 8.33 -3.08 12.54
CA ARG A 79 9.45 -2.81 13.46
C ARG A 79 10.54 -1.98 12.79
N SER A 80 11.13 -1.08 13.57
CA SER A 80 12.12 -0.09 13.14
C SER A 80 13.49 -0.68 12.76
N ASP A 81 13.75 -1.94 13.09
CA ASP A 81 14.98 -2.68 12.77
C ASP A 81 15.00 -3.28 11.35
N ARG A 82 13.86 -3.27 10.65
CA ARG A 82 13.72 -3.75 9.26
C ARG A 82 14.26 -2.74 8.24
N LYS A 83 15.59 -2.66 8.13
CA LYS A 83 16.30 -1.80 7.17
C LYS A 83 15.88 -2.04 5.72
N ASP A 84 15.61 -3.30 5.35
CA ASP A 84 15.16 -3.70 4.02
C ASP A 84 13.85 -3.01 3.57
N ILE A 85 12.97 -2.68 4.51
CA ILE A 85 11.71 -1.99 4.23
C ILE A 85 11.92 -0.46 4.26
N LYS A 86 12.79 0.04 5.14
CA LYS A 86 13.17 1.47 5.18
C LYS A 86 13.85 1.93 3.90
N ASP A 87 14.71 1.11 3.32
CA ASP A 87 15.43 1.40 2.06
C ASP A 87 14.49 1.58 0.85
N LEU A 88 13.24 1.11 0.95
CA LEU A 88 12.21 1.38 -0.06
C LEU A 88 11.83 2.86 -0.11
N PHE A 89 11.93 3.56 1.01
CA PHE A 89 11.44 4.92 1.16
C PHE A 89 12.50 5.99 0.86
N ASP A 90 13.54 5.60 0.10
CA ASP A 90 14.59 6.41 -0.51
C ASP A 90 15.37 7.28 0.52
N ASN A 91 15.96 6.63 1.54
CA ASN A 91 16.91 7.21 2.52
C ASN A 91 16.43 8.42 3.34
N GLU A 92 15.12 8.70 3.38
CA GLU A 92 14.58 9.57 4.42
C GLU A 92 14.72 8.88 5.78
N ASP A 93 14.90 9.65 6.85
CA ASP A 93 15.02 9.15 8.22
C ASP A 93 13.65 8.66 8.72
N VAL A 94 13.20 7.53 8.17
CA VAL A 94 11.90 6.92 8.45
C VAL A 94 12.03 6.15 9.76
N LYS A 95 11.56 6.74 10.85
CA LYS A 95 11.52 6.10 12.17
C LYS A 95 10.62 4.87 12.18
N GLU A 96 9.42 4.99 11.60
CA GLU A 96 8.37 3.97 11.62
C GLU A 96 7.65 3.86 10.28
N ILE A 97 7.28 2.63 9.93
CA ILE A 97 6.49 2.30 8.74
C ILE A 97 5.20 1.64 9.20
N PHE A 98 4.08 2.16 8.72
CA PHE A 98 2.76 1.67 9.05
C PHE A 98 2.24 0.80 7.93
N GLN A 99 1.83 -0.41 8.27
CA GLN A 99 1.05 -1.26 7.38
C GLN A 99 -0.43 -1.06 7.67
N ILE A 100 -1.20 -0.75 6.64
CA ILE A 100 -2.66 -0.74 6.67
C ILE A 100 -3.15 -1.91 5.82
N VAL A 101 -4.05 -2.72 6.36
CA VAL A 101 -4.74 -3.80 5.64
C VAL A 101 -6.22 -3.41 5.53
N PHE A 102 -6.70 -3.30 4.29
CA PHE A 102 -8.12 -3.13 3.98
C PHE A 102 -8.70 -4.50 3.69
N TYR A 103 -9.58 -5.01 4.55
CA TYR A 103 -10.40 -6.16 4.24
C TYR A 103 -11.67 -5.67 3.52
N LEU A 104 -11.95 -6.26 2.36
CA LEU A 104 -13.12 -5.94 1.57
C LEU A 104 -14.23 -6.96 1.84
N LYS A 105 -15.48 -6.52 1.75
CA LYS A 105 -16.66 -7.40 1.87
C LYS A 105 -16.67 -8.57 0.87
N THR A 106 -15.95 -8.44 -0.25
CA THR A 106 -15.75 -9.49 -1.25
C THR A 106 -14.84 -10.64 -0.78
N GLY A 107 -14.22 -10.52 0.39
CA GLY A 107 -13.27 -11.51 0.94
C GLY A 107 -11.82 -11.30 0.49
N SER A 108 -11.53 -10.32 -0.35
CA SER A 108 -10.18 -9.93 -0.74
C SER A 108 -9.58 -8.88 0.21
N ASP A 109 -8.26 -8.84 0.34
CA ASP A 109 -7.55 -7.83 1.11
C ASP A 109 -6.56 -7.01 0.27
N ILE A 110 -6.34 -5.75 0.67
CA ILE A 110 -5.33 -4.87 0.08
C ILE A 110 -4.45 -4.32 1.19
N LYS A 111 -3.15 -4.59 1.10
CA LYS A 111 -2.16 -4.15 2.08
C LYS A 111 -1.34 -3.01 1.52
N ILE A 112 -1.20 -1.93 2.28
CA ILE A 112 -0.38 -0.78 1.93
C ILE A 112 0.60 -0.44 3.04
N LEU A 113 1.78 0.05 2.66
CA LEU A 113 2.83 0.54 3.54
C LEU A 113 2.96 2.06 3.37
N LEU A 114 2.97 2.77 4.50
CA LEU A 114 2.99 4.22 4.58
C LEU A 114 4.05 4.68 5.58
N LYS A 115 4.66 5.83 5.30
CA LYS A 115 5.40 6.60 6.32
C LYS A 115 4.41 7.24 7.28
N TYR A 116 4.85 7.60 8.48
CA TYR A 116 4.02 8.23 9.51
C TYR A 116 3.15 9.40 9.00
N ASN A 117 3.72 10.36 8.27
CA ASN A 117 2.97 11.52 7.77
C ASN A 117 1.85 11.14 6.80
N ASP A 118 2.09 10.15 5.94
CA ASP A 118 1.09 9.65 4.99
C ASP A 118 0.07 8.72 5.65
N PHE A 119 0.50 7.97 6.66
CA PHE A 119 -0.39 7.22 7.56
C PHE A 119 -1.37 8.15 8.26
N LEU A 120 -0.93 9.27 8.84
CA LEU A 120 -1.81 10.24 9.48
C LEU A 120 -2.85 10.81 8.52
N LYS A 121 -2.46 11.10 7.27
CA LYS A 121 -3.40 11.54 6.24
C LYS A 121 -4.46 10.46 5.97
N MET A 122 -4.04 9.20 5.83
CA MET A 122 -4.95 8.09 5.59
C MET A 122 -5.89 7.86 6.79
N LYS A 123 -5.34 7.81 8.01
CA LYS A 123 -6.09 7.67 9.26
C LYS A 123 -7.18 8.72 9.40
N ASN A 124 -6.86 9.99 9.18
CA ASN A 124 -7.83 11.08 9.26
C ASN A 124 -8.96 10.94 8.24
N ILE A 125 -8.66 10.42 7.05
CA ILE A 125 -9.66 10.18 6.01
C ILE A 125 -10.55 9.00 6.40
N LEU A 126 -9.97 7.87 6.82
CA LEU A 126 -10.74 6.70 7.25
C LEU A 126 -11.63 7.02 8.47
N LYS A 127 -11.13 7.84 9.41
CA LYS A 127 -11.89 8.33 10.56
C LYS A 127 -13.09 9.20 10.14
N LYS A 128 -12.92 10.07 9.14
CA LYS A 128 -14.03 10.88 8.58
C LYS A 128 -15.19 10.00 8.08
N TYR A 129 -14.88 8.81 7.58
CA TYR A 129 -15.88 7.87 7.06
C TYR A 129 -16.24 6.74 8.05
N GLY A 130 -15.88 6.86 9.32
CA GLY A 130 -16.24 5.88 10.35
C GLY A 130 -15.57 4.50 10.19
N LYS A 131 -14.47 4.40 9.41
CA LYS A 131 -13.72 3.16 9.17
C LYS A 131 -12.47 3.03 10.05
N TYR A 132 -12.25 3.98 10.94
CA TYR A 132 -11.11 3.99 11.86
C TYR A 132 -11.48 4.77 13.13
N SER A 133 -11.41 4.13 14.29
CA SER A 133 -11.67 4.71 15.62
C SER A 133 -10.40 5.28 16.25
#